data_AF-A0A433JN12-F1
#
_entry.id   AF-A0A433JN12-F1
#
_cell.length_a   1.000
_cell.length_b   1.000
_cell.length_c   1.000
_cell.angle_alpha   90.00
_cell.angle_beta   90.00
_cell.angle_gamma   90.00
#
_symmetry.space_group_name_H-M   'P 1'
#
loop_
_entity.id
_entity.type
_entity.pdbx_description
1 polymer ?
#
loop_
_entity_poly.entity_id
_entity_poly.type
_entity_poly.pdbx_seq_one_letter_code
_entity_poly.pdbx_strand_id
1 'polypeptide(L)'
;MWSHFGGVLGFLPSLIIFLVFKDRGGFTRQESKEALNWQITWIIANIAFSIILGILSVVIAIGSNGYGYGGIGALLGLLAYVPYIANLVFSIIGGVKVNGGSAYRYPVNFRFIK
;
A
#
# COMPACT_ATOMS: atom_id res chain seq x y z
N MET A 1 14.51 2.32 7.55
CA MET A 1 13.84 1.12 8.10
C MET A 1 12.45 1.44 8.64
N TRP A 2 12.31 2.21 9.73
CA TRP A 2 11.01 2.49 10.37
C TRP A 2 9.96 3.13 9.46
N SER A 3 10.35 3.95 8.49
CA SER A 3 9.44 4.56 7.49
C SER A 3 8.73 3.53 6.61
N HIS A 4 9.39 2.42 6.27
CA HIS A 4 8.82 1.37 5.42
C HIS A 4 7.90 0.45 6.21
N PHE A 5 8.25 0.15 7.47
CA PHE A 5 7.43 -0.65 8.38
C PHE A 5 6.21 0.10 8.89
N GLY A 6 6.35 1.39 9.22
CA GLY A 6 5.22 2.23 9.64
C GLY A 6 4.13 2.33 8.58
N GLY A 7 4.51 2.20 7.32
CA GLY A 7 3.59 2.15 6.19
C GLY A 7 2.58 0.99 6.23
N VAL A 8 2.89 -0.11 6.91
CA VAL A 8 1.95 -1.25 7.07
C VAL A 8 0.70 -0.85 7.86
N LEU A 9 0.82 0.14 8.76
CA LEU A 9 -0.30 0.70 9.53
C LEU A 9 -1.01 1.85 8.78
N GLY A 10 -0.60 2.15 7.55
CA GLY A 10 -1.13 3.23 6.70
C GLY A 10 -0.07 4.30 6.36
N PHE A 11 -0.49 5.36 5.67
CA PHE A 11 0.42 6.42 5.25
C PHE A 11 0.83 7.38 6.38
N LEU A 12 0.04 7.48 7.45
CA LEU A 12 0.28 8.44 8.54
C LEU A 12 1.61 8.21 9.27
N PRO A 13 2.00 6.97 9.67
CA PRO A 13 3.31 6.75 10.28
C PRO A 13 4.47 7.06 9.33
N SER A 14 4.35 6.73 8.04
CA SER A 14 5.37 7.11 7.04
C SER A 14 5.46 8.63 6.86
N LEU A 15 4.34 9.36 6.97
CA LEU A 15 4.29 10.81 6.90
C LEU A 15 4.93 11.46 8.12
N ILE A 16 4.60 10.97 9.32
CA ILE A 16 5.22 11.43 10.58
C ILE A 16 6.72 11.21 10.52
N ILE A 17 7.17 10.03 10.11
CA ILE A 17 8.60 9.72 10.01
C ILE A 17 9.28 10.62 8.97
N PHE A 18 8.65 10.87 7.82
CA PHE A 18 9.17 11.84 6.87
C PHE A 18 9.30 13.24 7.51
N LEU A 19 8.25 13.78 8.14
CA LEU A 19 8.28 15.14 8.71
C LEU A 19 9.27 15.28 9.89
N VAL A 20 9.41 14.26 10.73
CA VAL A 20 10.31 14.27 11.89
C VAL A 20 11.77 14.06 11.49
N PHE A 21 12.03 13.22 10.48
CA PHE A 21 13.39 12.81 10.12
C PHE A 21 13.92 13.44 8.82
N LYS A 22 13.12 14.26 8.11
CA LYS A 22 13.54 14.92 6.84
C LYS A 22 14.79 15.77 6.95
N ASP A 23 15.13 16.25 8.15
CA ASP A 23 16.26 17.15 8.39
C ASP A 23 17.47 16.42 9.01
N ARG A 24 17.37 15.10 9.27
CA ARG A 24 18.46 14.30 9.86
C ARG A 24 19.50 13.78 8.84
N GLY A 25 19.39 14.15 7.57
CA GLY A 25 20.37 13.81 6.52
C GLY A 25 19.75 13.45 5.17
N GLY A 26 20.55 13.56 4.10
CA GLY A 26 20.11 13.34 2.72
C GLY A 26 19.57 11.93 2.46
N PHE A 27 20.24 10.91 2.99
CA PHE A 27 19.82 9.50 2.85
C PHE A 27 18.50 9.23 3.56
N THR A 28 18.38 9.63 4.83
CA THR A 28 17.15 9.47 5.61
C THR A 28 15.98 10.20 4.95
N ARG A 29 16.21 11.42 4.45
CA ARG A 29 15.19 12.18 3.70
C ARG A 29 14.76 11.45 2.43
N GLN A 30 15.69 10.91 1.66
CA GLN A 30 15.38 10.16 0.43
C GLN A 30 14.52 8.93 0.73
N GLU A 31 14.94 8.07 1.66
CA GLU A 31 14.24 6.81 1.95
C GLU A 31 12.89 7.06 2.64
N SER A 32 12.79 8.09 3.49
CA SER A 32 11.52 8.47 4.12
C SER A 32 10.51 9.01 3.10
N LYS A 33 10.98 9.79 2.09
CA LYS A 33 10.12 10.24 0.96
C LYS A 33 9.66 9.09 0.11
N GLU A 34 10.57 8.18 -0.22
CA GLU A 34 10.29 7.04 -1.08
C GLU A 34 9.27 6.10 -0.44
N ALA A 35 9.42 5.82 0.86
CA ALA A 35 8.44 5.07 1.65
C ALA A 35 7.06 5.77 1.71
N LEU A 36 7.04 7.09 1.90
CA LEU A 36 5.79 7.85 1.95
C LEU A 36 5.04 7.84 0.60
N ASN A 37 5.75 8.07 -0.49
CA ASN A 37 5.19 8.00 -1.85
C ASN A 37 4.61 6.60 -2.15
N TRP A 38 5.28 5.53 -1.68
CA TRP A 38 4.80 4.16 -1.84
C TRP A 38 3.49 3.94 -1.07
N GLN A 39 3.40 4.42 0.18
CA GLN A 39 2.18 4.26 0.96
C GLN A 39 1.00 5.03 0.38
N ILE A 40 1.22 6.24 -0.14
CA ILE A 40 0.18 6.99 -0.85
C ILE A 40 -0.26 6.22 -2.11
N THR A 41 0.69 5.70 -2.90
CA THR A 41 0.42 4.88 -4.09
C THR A 41 -0.42 3.65 -3.74
N TRP A 42 -0.05 2.93 -2.68
CA TRP A 42 -0.76 1.74 -2.25
C TRP A 42 -2.18 2.04 -1.78
N ILE A 43 -2.40 3.11 -1.01
CA ILE A 43 -3.74 3.51 -0.57
C ILE A 43 -4.64 3.84 -1.75
N ILE A 44 -4.13 4.62 -2.71
CA ILE A 44 -4.88 4.95 -3.93
C ILE A 44 -5.26 3.68 -4.69
N ALA A 45 -4.32 2.76 -4.86
CA ALA A 45 -4.57 1.47 -5.49
C ALA A 45 -5.62 0.63 -4.72
N ASN A 46 -5.56 0.62 -3.39
CA ASN A 46 -6.49 -0.11 -2.54
C ASN A 46 -7.91 0.47 -2.60
N ILE A 47 -8.06 1.79 -2.60
CA ILE A 47 -9.34 2.47 -2.76
C ILE A 47 -9.93 2.16 -4.15
N ALA A 48 -9.13 2.30 -5.21
CA ALA A 48 -9.57 1.99 -6.57
C ALA A 48 -10.01 0.53 -6.71
N PHE A 49 -9.22 -0.41 -6.16
CA PHE A 49 -9.56 -1.83 -6.14
C PHE A 49 -10.85 -2.11 -5.35
N SER A 50 -11.04 -1.46 -4.21
CA SER A 50 -12.25 -1.60 -3.39
C SER A 50 -13.50 -1.09 -4.11
N ILE A 51 -13.40 0.02 -4.84
CA ILE A 51 -14.50 0.55 -5.66
C ILE A 51 -14.87 -0.44 -6.77
N ILE A 52 -13.87 -0.98 -7.49
CA ILE A 52 -14.09 -1.97 -8.55
C ILE A 52 -14.77 -3.23 -8.01
N LEU A 53 -14.26 -3.77 -6.89
CA LEU A 53 -14.87 -4.93 -6.24
C LEU A 53 -16.29 -4.64 -5.73
N GLY A 54 -16.53 -3.44 -5.21
CA GLY A 54 -17.85 -3.01 -4.75
C GLY A 54 -18.86 -2.93 -5.89
N ILE A 55 -18.49 -2.30 -7.01
CA ILE A 55 -19.33 -2.21 -8.21
C ILE A 55 -19.61 -3.62 -8.77
N LEU A 56 -18.58 -4.45 -8.89
CA LEU A 56 -18.73 -5.82 -9.39
C LEU A 56 -19.66 -6.64 -8.50
N SER A 57 -19.54 -6.49 -7.18
CA SER A 57 -20.42 -7.16 -6.21
C SER A 57 -21.87 -6.72 -6.37
N VAL A 58 -22.14 -5.43 -6.55
CA VAL A 58 -23.50 -4.89 -6.78
C VAL A 58 -24.06 -5.34 -8.14
N VAL A 59 -23.26 -5.37 -9.20
CA VAL A 59 -23.71 -5.85 -10.52
C VAL A 59 -24.10 -7.34 -10.45
N ILE A 60 -23.26 -8.16 -9.81
CA ILE A 60 -23.53 -9.59 -9.63
C ILE A 60 -24.77 -9.80 -8.76
N ALA A 61 -24.94 -9.01 -7.71
CA ALA A 61 -26.12 -9.06 -6.84
C ALA A 61 -27.44 -8.93 -7.59
N ILE A 62 -27.52 -7.88 -8.41
CA ILE A 62 -28.71 -7.50 -9.14
C ILE A 62 -28.94 -8.51 -10.28
N GLY A 63 -27.88 -8.92 -10.98
CA GLY A 63 -27.96 -9.90 -12.07
C GLY A 63 -28.28 -11.33 -11.63
N SER A 64 -28.00 -11.70 -10.37
CA SER A 64 -28.17 -13.07 -9.85
C SER A 64 -29.43 -13.30 -9.03
N ASN A 65 -30.36 -12.33 -8.96
CA ASN A 65 -31.60 -12.41 -8.17
C ASN A 65 -31.37 -12.84 -6.71
N GLY A 66 -30.24 -12.44 -6.10
CA GLY A 66 -29.91 -12.76 -4.71
C GLY A 66 -29.18 -14.09 -4.46
N TYR A 67 -29.00 -14.95 -5.47
CA TYR A 67 -28.34 -16.25 -5.32
C TYR A 67 -26.82 -16.25 -5.61
N GLY A 68 -26.27 -15.17 -6.19
CA GLY A 68 -24.88 -15.11 -6.68
C GLY A 68 -23.80 -14.84 -5.63
N TYR A 69 -24.16 -14.59 -4.37
CA TYR A 69 -23.20 -14.14 -3.35
C TYR A 69 -22.40 -15.25 -2.67
N GLY A 70 -22.82 -16.52 -2.78
CA GLY A 70 -22.21 -17.62 -2.02
C GLY A 70 -20.77 -17.91 -2.43
N GLY A 71 -20.53 -18.22 -3.71
CA GLY A 71 -19.21 -18.64 -4.20
C GLY A 71 -18.34 -17.50 -4.72
N ILE A 72 -18.90 -16.61 -5.55
CA ILE A 72 -18.14 -15.51 -6.16
C ILE A 72 -17.84 -14.41 -5.14
N GLY A 73 -18.77 -14.09 -4.23
CA GLY A 73 -18.55 -13.11 -3.16
C GLY A 73 -17.39 -13.50 -2.22
N ALA A 74 -17.28 -14.78 -1.87
CA ALA A 74 -16.18 -15.30 -1.06
C ALA A 74 -14.83 -15.23 -1.78
N LEU A 75 -14.78 -15.53 -3.09
CA LEU A 75 -13.56 -15.39 -3.91
C LEU A 75 -13.12 -13.94 -4.06
N LEU A 76 -14.06 -13.00 -4.26
CA LEU A 76 -13.79 -11.57 -4.32
C LEU A 76 -13.29 -11.03 -2.97
N GLY A 77 -13.85 -11.52 -1.86
CA GLY A 77 -13.34 -11.23 -0.50
C GLY A 77 -11.92 -11.72 -0.29
N LEU A 78 -11.55 -12.89 -0.83
CA LEU A 78 -10.20 -13.43 -0.73
C LEU A 78 -9.19 -12.62 -1.57
N LEU A 79 -9.60 -12.15 -2.75
CA LEU A 79 -8.80 -11.26 -3.59
C LEU A 79 -8.52 -9.89 -2.92
N ALA A 80 -9.37 -9.44 -2.00
CA ALA A 80 -9.17 -8.21 -1.23
C ALA A 80 -7.92 -8.26 -0.32
N TYR A 81 -7.43 -9.44 0.05
CA TYR A 81 -6.22 -9.60 0.86
C TYR A 81 -4.93 -9.53 0.05
N VAL A 82 -4.97 -9.77 -1.27
CA VAL A 82 -3.77 -9.80 -2.12
C VAL A 82 -3.00 -8.46 -2.12
N PRO A 83 -3.64 -7.28 -2.25
CA PRO A 83 -2.95 -6.00 -2.19
C PRO A 83 -2.29 -5.73 -0.84
N TYR A 84 -2.87 -6.24 0.26
CA TYR A 84 -2.32 -6.09 1.61
C TYR A 84 -1.03 -6.89 1.78
N ILE A 85 -1.03 -8.13 1.30
CA ILE A 85 0.17 -8.98 1.32
C ILE A 85 1.27 -8.35 0.47
N ALA A 86 0.94 -7.83 -0.72
CA ALA A 86 1.91 -7.15 -1.57
C ALA A 86 2.53 -5.92 -0.86
N ASN A 87 1.73 -5.08 -0.19
CA ASN A 87 2.25 -3.94 0.59
C ASN A 87 3.20 -4.39 1.69
N LEU A 88 2.80 -5.40 2.45
CA LEU A 88 3.60 -5.94 3.54
C LEU A 88 4.97 -6.42 3.02
N VAL A 89 4.98 -7.21 1.94
CA VAL A 89 6.21 -7.73 1.34
C VAL A 89 7.11 -6.59 0.86
N PHE A 90 6.58 -5.63 0.10
CA PHE A 90 7.38 -4.51 -0.39
C PHE A 90 7.90 -3.60 0.74
N SER A 91 7.12 -3.41 1.80
CA SER A 91 7.53 -2.70 3.01
C SER A 91 8.66 -3.42 3.77
N ILE A 92 8.60 -4.75 3.88
CA ILE A 92 9.66 -5.54 4.52
C ILE A 92 10.95 -5.46 3.69
N ILE A 93 10.88 -5.67 2.38
CA ILE A 93 12.05 -5.62 1.48
C ILE A 93 12.72 -4.24 1.56
N GLY A 94 11.92 -3.16 1.49
CA GLY A 94 12.45 -1.80 1.62
C GLY A 94 13.07 -1.54 2.98
N GLY A 95 12.42 -1.98 4.05
CA GLY A 95 12.93 -1.87 5.41
C GLY A 95 14.28 -2.57 5.61
N VAL A 96 14.41 -3.81 5.13
CA VAL A 96 15.63 -4.62 5.22
C VAL A 96 16.76 -4.04 4.38
N LYS A 97 16.48 -3.64 3.15
CA LYS A 97 17.51 -3.10 2.24
C LYS A 97 18.10 -1.78 2.74
N VAL A 98 17.27 -0.91 3.30
CA VAL A 98 17.72 0.36 3.93
C VAL A 98 18.46 0.12 5.23
N ASN A 99 18.13 -0.94 5.99
CA ASN A 99 18.91 -1.31 7.18
C ASN A 99 20.33 -1.78 6.79
N GLY A 100 20.47 -2.46 5.65
CA GLY A 100 21.77 -2.80 5.05
C GLY A 100 22.52 -1.62 4.40
N GLY A 101 22.08 -0.37 4.59
CA GLY A 101 22.72 0.83 4.03
C GLY A 101 22.52 1.04 2.53
N SER A 102 21.72 0.19 1.87
CA SER A 102 21.42 0.31 0.45
C SER A 102 20.12 1.09 0.23
N ALA A 103 20.14 2.07 -0.68
CA ALA A 103 18.93 2.77 -1.07
C ALA A 103 17.92 1.79 -1.71
N TYR A 104 16.65 1.92 -1.36
CA TYR A 104 15.58 1.13 -1.96
C TYR A 104 14.68 2.01 -2.80
N ARG A 105 14.35 1.55 -4.00
CA ARG A 105 13.31 2.16 -4.84
C ARG A 105 12.20 1.16 -5.04
N TYR A 106 10.99 1.58 -4.77
CA TYR A 106 9.83 0.73 -4.99
C TYR A 106 9.59 0.59 -6.51
N PRO A 107 9.24 -0.62 -6.99
CA PRO A 107 9.06 -0.85 -8.43
C PRO A 107 7.86 -0.08 -9.00
N VAL A 108 6.81 0.15 -8.19
CA VAL A 108 5.62 0.90 -8.60
C VAL A 108 5.40 2.03 -7.59
N ASN A 109 6.02 3.19 -7.82
CA ASN A 109 5.94 4.31 -6.89
C ASN A 109 5.67 5.63 -7.62
N PHE A 110 4.52 6.25 -7.35
CA PHE A 110 4.23 7.59 -7.84
C PHE A 110 4.87 8.63 -6.92
N ARG A 111 5.84 9.38 -7.46
CA ARG A 111 6.56 10.42 -6.73
C ARG A 111 5.72 11.69 -6.60
N PHE A 112 4.74 11.66 -5.73
CA PHE A 112 3.91 12.83 -5.40
C PHE A 112 4.73 13.90 -4.68
N ILE A 113 5.63 13.48 -3.79
CA ILE A 113 6.50 14.37 -3.02
C ILE A 113 7.91 14.32 -3.62
N LYS A 114 8.41 15.48 -4.07
CA LYS A 114 9.75 15.68 -4.65
C LYS A 114 10.79 16.05 -3.60
#